data_AF-A0A1F5S5G8-F1
#
_entry.id   AF-A0A1F5S5G8-F1
#
_cell.length_a   1.000
_cell.length_b   1.000
_cell.length_c   1.000
_cell.angle_alpha   90.00
_cell.angle_beta   90.00
_cell.angle_gamma   90.00
#
_symmetry.space_group_name_H-M   'P 1'
#
loop_
_entity.id
_entity.type
_entity.pdbx_description
1 polymer ?
#
loop_
_entity_poly.entity_id
_entity_poly.type
_entity_poly.pdbx_seq_one_letter_code
_entity_poly.pdbx_strand_id
1 'polypeptide(L)'
;MKKKILVGLMCLTLLCMALPYAVSAQGEADEVFGLDVVGEEGGLSETLGDTADPRVVASRIINIALGFLGIIAVVLVLYGGFMWMTAAGNEERVTKAKQILTAALIGLVIIIMAWGLTQFVMDQLMSATSA
;
A
#
# COMPACT_ATOMS: atom_id res chain seq x y z
N MET A 1 -2.37 -36.71 23.69
CA MET A 1 -1.93 -35.92 22.51
C MET A 1 -2.92 -34.81 22.12
N LYS A 2 -4.25 -35.07 22.10
CA LYS A 2 -5.30 -34.09 21.78
C LYS A 2 -5.34 -32.83 22.68
N LYS A 3 -5.04 -32.96 23.98
CA LYS A 3 -5.03 -31.83 24.95
C LYS A 3 -3.93 -30.80 24.70
N LYS A 4 -2.79 -31.19 24.13
CA LYS A 4 -1.67 -30.28 23.80
C LYS A 4 -1.94 -29.46 22.54
N ILE A 5 -2.66 -30.05 21.58
CA ILE A 5 -3.14 -29.37 20.37
C ILE A 5 -4.24 -28.36 20.71
N LEU A 6 -5.14 -28.72 21.64
CA LEU A 6 -6.20 -27.82 22.11
C LEU A 6 -5.67 -26.62 22.89
N VAL A 7 -4.64 -26.82 23.73
CA VAL A 7 -3.95 -25.72 24.44
C VAL A 7 -3.16 -24.84 23.47
N GLY A 8 -2.55 -25.41 22.42
CA GLY A 8 -1.87 -24.66 21.36
C GLY A 8 -2.82 -23.79 20.53
N LEU A 9 -4.00 -24.32 20.17
CA LEU A 9 -5.03 -23.58 19.44
C LEU A 9 -5.61 -22.44 20.28
N MET A 10 -5.83 -22.69 21.57
CA MET A 10 -6.34 -21.68 22.51
C MET A 10 -5.32 -20.56 22.78
N CYS A 11 -4.02 -20.87 22.87
CA CYS A 11 -2.96 -19.87 22.94
C CYS A 11 -2.82 -19.06 21.64
N LEU A 12 -3.02 -19.68 20.47
CA LEU A 12 -2.97 -18.98 19.19
C LEU A 12 -4.15 -18.01 19.02
N THR A 13 -5.35 -18.39 19.50
CA THR A 13 -6.51 -17.49 19.52
C THR A 13 -6.37 -16.37 20.55
N LEU A 14 -5.77 -16.65 21.72
CA LEU A 14 -5.49 -15.63 22.74
C LEU A 14 -4.41 -14.65 22.27
N LEU A 15 -3.41 -15.14 21.53
CA LEU A 15 -2.39 -14.33 20.89
C LEU A 15 -3.00 -13.46 19.79
N CYS A 16 -3.90 -14.02 18.96
CA CYS A 16 -4.59 -13.27 17.91
C CYS A 16 -5.55 -12.19 18.46
N MET A 17 -6.11 -12.40 19.65
CA MET A 17 -6.98 -11.43 20.33
C MET A 17 -6.20 -10.43 21.21
N ALA A 18 -4.89 -10.66 21.43
CA ALA A 18 -3.97 -9.74 22.13
C ALA A 18 -3.14 -8.85 21.20
N LEU A 19 -2.96 -9.26 19.94
CA LEU A 19 -2.35 -8.45 18.89
C LEU A 19 -3.12 -7.17 18.48
N PRO A 20 -4.46 -7.06 18.60
CA PRO A 20 -5.16 -5.83 18.25
C PRO A 20 -4.80 -4.65 19.15
N TYR A 21 -4.34 -4.89 20.39
CA TYR A 21 -3.99 -3.82 21.33
C TYR A 21 -2.65 -3.14 21.02
N ALA A 22 -1.79 -3.79 20.21
CA ALA A 22 -0.54 -3.21 19.72
C ALA A 22 -0.62 -2.79 18.24
N VAL A 23 -1.73 -3.11 17.56
CA VAL A 23 -2.02 -2.69 16.19
C VAL A 23 -3.19 -1.73 16.23
N SER A 24 -3.02 -0.63 16.96
CA SER A 24 -3.65 0.63 16.59
C SER A 24 -2.97 1.15 15.32
N ALA A 25 -3.18 0.44 14.23
CA ALA A 25 -3.03 0.94 12.87
C ALA A 25 -4.36 0.71 12.12
N GLN A 26 -5.47 0.97 12.82
CA GLN A 26 -6.61 1.62 12.19
C GLN A 26 -6.30 3.12 12.12
N GLY A 27 -5.16 3.48 11.51
CA GLY A 27 -5.14 4.73 10.80
C GLY A 27 -6.11 4.50 9.65
N GLU A 28 -7.07 5.39 9.47
CA GLU A 28 -7.83 5.51 8.25
C GLU A 28 -6.87 5.16 7.12
N ALA A 29 -7.13 4.06 6.40
CA ALA A 29 -6.68 4.00 5.03
C ALA A 29 -7.50 5.11 4.37
N ASP A 30 -7.08 6.36 4.58
CA ASP A 30 -7.39 7.50 3.76
C ASP A 30 -7.30 6.93 2.36
N GLU A 31 -8.42 6.93 1.65
CA GLU A 31 -8.59 6.21 0.40
C GLU A 31 -7.73 6.89 -0.68
N VAL A 32 -6.41 6.81 -0.54
CA VAL A 32 -5.38 7.24 -1.48
C VAL A 32 -5.21 6.16 -2.55
N PHE A 33 -6.28 5.43 -2.87
CA PHE A 33 -6.48 5.02 -4.25
C PHE A 33 -6.99 6.28 -4.91
N GLY A 34 -6.14 7.00 -5.66
CA GLY A 34 -6.43 8.25 -6.36
C GLY A 34 -7.53 8.17 -7.43
N LEU A 35 -8.62 7.47 -7.12
CA LEU A 35 -9.90 7.40 -7.78
C LEU A 35 -10.81 8.54 -7.33
N ASP A 36 -10.57 9.16 -6.18
CA ASP A 36 -11.31 10.36 -5.74
C ASP A 36 -11.18 11.50 -6.77
N VAL A 37 -9.99 11.64 -7.38
CA VAL A 37 -9.73 12.59 -8.48
C VAL A 37 -10.38 12.20 -9.82
N VAL A 38 -10.92 10.98 -9.94
CA VAL A 38 -11.49 10.41 -11.17
C VAL A 38 -13.01 10.19 -11.03
N GLY A 39 -13.54 10.12 -9.80
CA GLY A 39 -14.88 9.61 -9.48
C GLY A 39 -15.94 10.65 -9.14
N GLU A 40 -15.59 11.76 -8.49
CA GLU A 40 -16.57 12.79 -8.12
C GLU A 40 -16.16 14.16 -8.65
N GLU A 41 -16.88 14.62 -9.68
CA GLU A 41 -17.16 16.02 -10.07
C GLU A 41 -16.03 17.07 -10.15
N GLY A 42 -14.76 16.73 -9.89
CA GLY A 42 -13.60 17.60 -9.96
C GLY A 42 -12.97 17.61 -11.35
N GLY A 43 -13.74 18.06 -12.33
CA GLY A 43 -13.31 18.19 -13.71
C GLY A 43 -11.95 18.90 -13.84
N LEU A 44 -11.22 18.52 -14.89
CA LEU A 44 -10.04 19.23 -15.42
C LEU A 44 -10.30 20.74 -15.70
N SER A 45 -11.54 21.21 -15.51
CA SER A 45 -12.02 22.58 -15.76
C SER A 45 -12.00 23.51 -14.55
N GLU A 46 -12.09 23.03 -13.29
CA GLU A 46 -12.16 23.96 -12.13
C GLU A 46 -10.77 24.43 -11.64
N THR A 47 -9.70 23.77 -12.05
CA THR A 47 -8.33 23.98 -11.48
C THR A 47 -7.34 24.65 -12.42
N LEU A 48 -7.78 25.07 -13.62
CA LEU A 48 -6.97 25.94 -14.48
C LEU A 48 -7.21 27.43 -14.18
N GLY A 49 -8.17 27.74 -13.30
CA GLY A 49 -8.75 29.07 -13.16
C GLY A 49 -8.32 29.91 -11.97
N ASP A 50 -7.88 29.36 -10.83
CA ASP A 50 -7.60 30.21 -9.67
C ASP A 50 -6.50 29.67 -8.75
N THR A 51 -5.48 30.50 -8.54
CA THR A 51 -4.35 30.34 -7.62
C THR A 51 -3.36 29.20 -7.90
N ALA A 52 -2.29 29.54 -8.63
CA ALA A 52 -1.12 28.70 -8.87
C ALA A 52 -0.30 28.50 -7.58
N ASP A 53 -0.84 27.79 -6.60
CA ASP A 53 -0.07 27.32 -5.46
C ASP A 53 0.75 26.08 -5.89
N PRO A 54 2.09 26.15 -5.95
CA PRO A 54 2.92 25.05 -6.46
C PRO A 54 2.70 23.74 -5.70
N ARG A 55 2.25 23.83 -4.44
CA ARG A 55 1.94 22.69 -3.56
C ARG A 55 0.74 21.88 -4.07
N VAL A 56 -0.30 22.54 -4.57
CA VAL A 56 -1.52 21.88 -5.08
C VAL A 56 -1.26 21.21 -6.42
N VAL A 57 -0.46 21.84 -7.28
CA VAL A 57 -0.06 21.25 -8.56
C VAL A 57 0.83 20.02 -8.32
N ALA A 58 1.78 20.09 -7.39
CA ALA A 58 2.65 18.98 -7.04
C ALA A 58 1.89 17.79 -6.44
N SER A 59 0.96 18.05 -5.49
CA SER A 59 0.15 16.97 -4.88
C SER A 59 -0.74 16.27 -5.91
N ARG A 60 -1.27 16.98 -6.91
CA ARG A 60 -2.08 16.37 -7.98
C ARG A 60 -1.25 15.48 -8.92
N ILE A 61 -0.06 15.93 -9.32
CA ILE A 61 0.86 15.12 -10.14
C ILE A 61 1.26 13.84 -9.40
N ILE A 62 1.55 13.95 -8.10
CA ILE A 62 1.89 12.79 -7.26
C ILE A 62 0.70 11.83 -7.16
N ASN A 63 -0.51 12.32 -6.94
CA ASN A 63 -1.71 11.47 -6.86
C ASN A 63 -1.98 10.71 -8.18
N ILE A 64 -1.87 11.37 -9.33
CA ILE A 64 -2.02 10.73 -10.64
C ILE A 64 -0.92 9.67 -10.85
N ALA A 65 0.33 10.01 -10.51
CA ALA A 65 1.45 9.08 -10.64
C ALA A 65 1.31 7.86 -9.73
N LEU A 66 0.86 8.04 -8.48
CA LEU A 66 0.63 6.97 -7.51
C LEU A 66 -0.52 6.05 -7.94
N GLY A 67 -1.63 6.62 -8.44
CA GLY A 67 -2.73 5.82 -8.99
C GLY A 67 -2.29 4.95 -10.17
N PHE A 68 -1.53 5.53 -11.10
CA PHE A 68 -0.99 4.79 -12.25
C PHE A 68 0.01 3.70 -11.82
N LEU A 69 0.91 3.99 -10.87
CA LEU A 69 1.83 3.00 -10.29
C LEU A 69 1.08 1.87 -9.57
N GLY A 70 0.00 2.18 -8.86
CA GLY A 70 -0.83 1.19 -8.18
C GLY A 70 -1.45 0.18 -9.15
N ILE A 71 -2.01 0.67 -10.26
CA ILE A 71 -2.56 -0.19 -11.32
C ILE A 71 -1.47 -1.10 -11.90
N ILE A 72 -0.30 -0.54 -12.21
CA ILE A 72 0.84 -1.31 -12.72
C ILE A 72 1.28 -2.39 -11.71
N ALA A 73 1.35 -2.04 -10.42
CA ALA A 73 1.73 -2.97 -9.38
C ALA A 73 0.76 -4.17 -9.31
N VAL A 74 -0.55 -3.92 -9.38
CA VAL A 74 -1.58 -4.98 -9.42
C VAL A 74 -1.39 -5.87 -10.66
N VAL A 75 -1.16 -5.28 -11.84
CA VAL A 75 -0.92 -6.03 -13.07
C VAL A 75 0.31 -6.93 -12.98
N LEU A 76 1.41 -6.43 -12.40
CA LEU A 76 2.64 -7.22 -12.20
C LEU A 76 2.45 -8.37 -11.21
N VAL A 77 1.70 -8.15 -10.12
CA VAL A 77 1.35 -9.20 -9.16
C VAL A 77 0.49 -10.27 -9.82
N LEU A 78 -0.52 -9.89 -10.62
CA LEU A 78 -1.34 -10.84 -11.36
C LEU A 78 -0.52 -11.63 -12.38
N TYR A 79 0.37 -10.98 -13.13
CA TYR A 79 1.24 -11.65 -14.10
C TYR A 79 2.21 -12.64 -13.44
N GLY A 80 2.87 -12.22 -12.35
CA GLY A 80 3.75 -13.09 -11.56
C GLY A 80 2.99 -14.25 -10.92
N GLY A 81 1.78 -13.98 -10.43
CA GLY A 81 0.88 -14.99 -9.85
C GLY A 81 0.42 -16.02 -10.87
N PHE A 82 -0.01 -15.59 -12.05
CA PHE A 82 -0.39 -16.48 -13.15
C PHE A 82 0.79 -17.34 -13.62
N MET A 83 1.98 -16.75 -13.75
CA MET A 83 3.18 -17.50 -14.11
C MET A 83 3.55 -18.54 -13.05
N TRP A 84 3.35 -18.22 -11.77
CA TRP A 84 3.60 -19.15 -10.68
C TRP A 84 2.59 -20.31 -10.67
N MET A 85 1.30 -20.01 -10.85
CA MET A 85 0.24 -21.02 -10.92
C MET A 85 0.35 -21.94 -12.14
N THR A 86 0.84 -21.42 -13.28
CA THR A 86 0.99 -22.18 -14.53
C THR A 86 2.34 -22.91 -14.66
N ALA A 87 3.24 -22.80 -13.68
CA ALA A 87 4.57 -23.39 -13.76
C ALA A 87 4.60 -24.92 -13.74
N ALA A 88 3.50 -25.59 -13.34
CA ALA A 88 3.28 -27.04 -13.47
C ALA A 88 4.47 -27.94 -13.03
N GLY A 89 5.24 -27.52 -12.02
CA GLY A 89 6.40 -28.26 -11.51
C GLY A 89 7.74 -27.99 -12.20
N ASN A 90 7.79 -27.09 -13.19
CA ASN A 90 9.06 -26.64 -13.77
C ASN A 90 9.74 -25.63 -12.82
N GLU A 91 10.85 -26.04 -12.19
CA GLU A 91 11.59 -25.23 -11.21
C GLU A 91 12.08 -23.88 -11.77
N GLU A 92 12.42 -23.82 -13.06
CA GLU A 92 12.90 -22.59 -13.69
C GLU A 92 11.78 -21.55 -13.81
N ARG A 93 10.57 -22.00 -14.17
CA ARG A 93 9.36 -21.17 -14.21
C ARG A 93 8.95 -20.69 -12.82
N VAL A 94 9.04 -21.57 -11.82
CA VAL A 94 8.73 -21.23 -10.41
C VAL A 94 9.72 -20.19 -9.88
N THR A 95 11.01 -20.35 -10.15
CA THR A 95 12.06 -19.44 -9.69
C THR A 95 11.88 -18.05 -10.31
N LYS A 96 11.61 -18.01 -11.62
CA LYS A 96 11.35 -16.75 -12.33
C LYS A 96 10.08 -16.05 -11.82
N ALA A 97 9.00 -16.79 -11.58
CA ALA A 97 7.77 -16.24 -11.04
C ALA A 97 7.97 -15.67 -9.62
N LYS A 98 8.73 -16.37 -8.77
CA LYS A 98 9.10 -15.88 -7.43
C LYS A 98 9.90 -14.58 -7.49
N GLN A 99 10.87 -14.46 -8.41
CA GLN A 99 11.64 -13.24 -8.60
C GLN A 99 10.76 -12.05 -9.02
N ILE A 100 9.80 -12.27 -9.91
CA ILE A 100 8.85 -11.22 -10.31
C ILE A 100 7.96 -10.81 -9.13
N LEU A 101 7.46 -11.79 -8.37
CA LEU A 101 6.62 -11.52 -7.21
C LEU A 101 7.39 -10.80 -6.09
N THR A 102 8.64 -11.17 -5.81
CA THR A 102 9.46 -10.46 -4.81
C THR A 102 9.80 -9.05 -5.27
N ALA A 103 10.10 -8.84 -6.55
CA ALA A 103 10.32 -7.50 -7.10
C ALA A 103 9.05 -6.62 -7.00
N ALA A 104 7.87 -7.18 -7.31
CA ALA A 104 6.59 -6.49 -7.18
C ALA A 104 6.28 -6.14 -5.71
N LEU A 105 6.54 -7.07 -4.78
CA LEU A 105 6.40 -6.85 -3.34
C LEU A 105 7.30 -5.72 -2.84
N ILE A 106 8.58 -5.71 -3.25
CA ILE A 106 9.52 -4.65 -2.87
C ILE A 106 9.04 -3.29 -3.39
N GLY A 107 8.55 -3.23 -4.64
CA GLY A 107 7.96 -2.01 -5.20
C GLY A 107 6.76 -1.50 -4.39
N LEU A 108 5.86 -2.40 -3.99
CA LEU A 108 4.71 -2.05 -3.17
C LEU A 108 5.13 -1.53 -1.79
N VAL A 109 6.11 -2.17 -1.15
CA VAL A 109 6.64 -1.74 0.14
C VAL A 109 7.25 -0.34 0.04
N ILE A 110 8.00 -0.04 -1.02
CA ILE A 110 8.61 1.29 -1.22
C ILE A 110 7.53 2.37 -1.33
N ILE A 111 6.44 2.11 -2.04
CA ILE A 111 5.35 3.08 -2.19
C ILE A 111 4.71 3.41 -0.83
N ILE A 112 4.41 2.37 -0.04
CA ILE A 112 3.83 2.53 1.30
C ILE A 112 4.81 3.28 2.22
N MET A 113 6.09 2.92 2.16
CA MET A 113 7.13 3.57 2.97
C MET A 113 7.34 5.04 2.60
N ALA A 114 7.28 5.39 1.31
CA ALA A 114 7.42 6.77 0.84
C ALA A 114 6.33 7.68 1.43
N TRP A 115 5.09 7.20 1.51
CA TRP A 115 4.00 7.93 2.14
C TRP A 115 4.21 8.07 3.65
N GLY A 116 4.53 6.97 4.35
CA GLY A 116 4.80 7.00 5.79
C GLY A 116 5.94 7.95 6.17
N LEU A 117 7.01 7.99 5.37
CA LEU A 117 8.11 8.93 5.55
C LEU A 117 7.69 10.37 5.33
N THR A 118 6.83 10.63 4.34
CA THR A 118 6.34 11.98 4.05
C THR A 118 5.54 12.53 5.23
N GLN A 119 4.60 11.73 5.77
CA GLN A 119 3.82 12.14 6.94
C GLN A 119 4.70 12.32 8.17
N PHE A 120 5.64 11.40 8.42
CA PHE A 120 6.59 11.53 9.52
C PHE A 120 7.38 12.86 9.46
N VAL A 121 7.83 13.27 8.28
CA VAL A 121 8.52 14.55 8.11
C VAL A 121 7.57 15.73 8.32
N MET A 122 6.34 15.68 7.81
CA MET A 122 5.36 16.75 8.00
C MET A 122 4.98 16.92 9.48
N ASP A 123 4.74 15.82 10.19
CA ASP A 123 4.42 15.81 11.62
C ASP A 123 5.56 16.41 12.45
N GLN A 124 6.80 16.06 12.14
CA GLN A 124 7.96 16.62 12.83
C GLN A 124 8.14 18.11 12.55
N LEU A 125 7.83 18.57 11.35
CA LEU A 125 7.88 20.00 11.01
C LEU A 125 6.77 20.79 11.72
N MET A 126 5.55 20.25 11.78
CA MET A 126 4.44 20.89 12.50
C MET A 126 4.70 20.94 14.00
N SER A 127 5.16 19.83 14.59
CA SER A 127 5.50 19.77 16.01
C SER A 127 6.60 20.76 16.41
N ALA A 128 7.58 21.00 15.55
CA ALA A 128 8.67 21.94 15.81
C ALA A 128 8.27 23.41 15.61
N THR A 129 7.23 23.69 14.83
CA THR A 129 6.74 25.05 14.58
C THR A 129 5.65 25.48 15.57
N SER A 130 4.96 24.53 16.20
CA SER A 130 3.96 24.79 17.24
C SER A 130 4.54 24.91 18.66
N ALA A 131 5.87 24.86 18.82
CA ALA A 131 6.61 25.02 20.07
C ALA A 131 7.41 26.32 20.05
#